data_AF-A0A7G8G8K5-F1
#
_entry.id   AF-A0A7G8G8K5-F1
#
_cell.length_a   1.000
_cell.length_b   1.000
_cell.length_c   1.000
_cell.angle_alpha   90.00
_cell.angle_beta   90.00
_cell.angle_gamma   90.00
#
_symmetry.space_group_name_H-M   'P 1'
#
loop_
_entity.id
_entity.type
_entity.pdbx_description
1 polymer ?
#
loop_
_entity_poly.entity_id
_entity_poly.type
_entity_poly.pdbx_seq_one_letter_code
_entity_poly.pdbx_strand_id
1 'polypeptide(L)'
;MPSTHSLRASISGDRWWGGFTAEITLTNTSTQDLSSWSYSFDSPHLINTAPWGAEISAVLLDNGLTRYTLTGKDWGEKIPAGESITIGFNGTQGTDLGNEGELSAAMLFGSDSAEAVISQVSEVSSESSATTTNPGLEPVLETPPMTSPMESTMASPMSEHGMGDHEMPHGSSSGDYIDISTWGSFHGSNHNSEHNELVGGRTAITTEAMVAYNGLRAFAGLDVVEIEAVGEWAFAQGLTNNSQAWGDDTKGVGLWFAMQGAKVGWIADASYDPQILADIQRTARLGSSGDVMQMVEQFGHEGFATYLTTNQLEEHFINTLKMEPHYGGWMHARTHGFLSIEGVAIAHDIHHLTVLGWDQNEPFMNDTFDWPQWPALDVSDNTVINYYQGIVELGDPLSENLNNLSGTTPLIVSTDSNSSLNPSPSDPGTVQPDPLTGSPLEIQVSGDLWEGGFTASLNVTNQSNQSTDDWGVSFISTHQFYGESWGVDVSTQELGDGLYRYELTGADWAQSLAAGQSMTVGFNALSGEDLSGDSSLTSELLMAPGTELALL
;
A
#
# COMPACT_ATOMS: atom_id res chain seq x y z
N MET A 1 43.36 -23.35 -15.00
CA MET A 1 43.04 -22.57 -13.78
C MET A 1 41.56 -22.75 -13.52
N PRO A 2 41.12 -23.25 -12.35
CA PRO A 2 39.77 -22.96 -11.88
C PRO A 2 39.65 -21.44 -11.61
N SER A 3 38.48 -20.86 -11.84
CA SER A 3 38.25 -19.43 -11.64
C SER A 3 38.26 -19.07 -10.15
N THR A 4 39.03 -18.04 -9.78
CA THR A 4 39.27 -17.58 -8.40
C THR A 4 38.14 -16.74 -7.80
N HIS A 5 36.91 -16.90 -8.30
CA HIS A 5 35.74 -16.15 -7.87
C HIS A 5 34.64 -17.15 -7.48
N SER A 6 34.45 -17.30 -6.17
CA SER A 6 33.40 -18.10 -5.54
C SER A 6 32.02 -17.45 -5.59
N LEU A 7 31.94 -16.20 -6.10
CA LEU A 7 30.72 -15.41 -6.24
C LEU A 7 30.57 -14.95 -7.69
N ARG A 8 29.34 -14.98 -8.19
CA ARG A 8 28.92 -14.31 -9.43
C ARG A 8 27.77 -13.37 -9.09
N ALA A 9 27.88 -12.10 -9.49
CA ALA A 9 26.79 -11.15 -9.40
C ALA A 9 25.97 -11.12 -10.71
N SER A 10 24.67 -10.86 -10.55
CA SER A 10 23.75 -10.35 -11.56
C SER A 10 23.01 -9.17 -10.93
N ILE A 11 22.69 -8.14 -11.72
CA ILE A 11 22.11 -6.89 -11.23
C ILE A 11 20.81 -6.62 -12.00
N SER A 12 19.76 -6.34 -11.24
CA SER A 12 18.40 -5.98 -11.66
C SER A 12 17.89 -4.82 -10.79
N GLY A 13 16.60 -4.51 -10.88
CA GLY A 13 15.97 -3.38 -10.20
C GLY A 13 15.50 -2.31 -11.19
N ASP A 14 15.07 -1.16 -10.67
CA ASP A 14 14.31 -0.15 -11.40
C ASP A 14 14.70 1.27 -10.99
N ARG A 15 14.60 2.20 -11.94
CA ARG A 15 14.81 3.64 -11.72
C ARG A 15 13.47 4.32 -11.47
N TRP A 16 13.49 5.40 -10.69
CA TRP A 16 12.37 6.33 -10.51
C TRP A 16 12.86 7.77 -10.44
N TRP A 17 11.96 8.73 -10.22
CA TRP A 17 12.29 10.15 -10.14
C TRP A 17 13.38 10.45 -9.10
N GLY A 18 14.59 10.77 -9.58
CA GLY A 18 15.76 11.06 -8.74
C GLY A 18 16.41 9.86 -8.03
N GLY A 19 15.88 8.63 -8.16
CA GLY A 19 16.36 7.45 -7.43
C GLY A 19 16.28 6.13 -8.20
N PHE A 20 16.56 5.03 -7.50
CA PHE A 20 16.45 3.64 -8.01
C PHE A 20 16.47 2.61 -6.88
N THR A 21 15.84 1.44 -7.12
CA THR A 21 16.14 0.17 -6.44
C THR A 21 17.22 -0.53 -7.26
N ALA A 22 18.27 -1.01 -6.61
CA ALA A 22 19.13 -2.02 -7.17
C ALA A 22 18.91 -3.35 -6.45
N GLU A 23 18.76 -4.43 -7.21
CA GLU A 23 18.89 -5.79 -6.73
C GLU A 23 20.25 -6.36 -7.18
N ILE A 24 20.95 -7.05 -6.28
CA ILE A 24 22.17 -7.79 -6.59
C ILE A 24 21.97 -9.25 -6.21
N THR A 25 21.80 -10.09 -7.23
CA THR A 25 21.75 -11.55 -7.09
C THR A 25 23.17 -12.13 -7.09
N LEU A 26 23.59 -12.70 -5.96
CA LEU A 26 24.90 -13.30 -5.74
C LEU A 26 24.81 -14.83 -5.71
N THR A 27 25.32 -15.50 -6.74
CA THR A 27 25.45 -16.97 -6.81
C THR A 27 26.78 -17.43 -6.22
N ASN A 28 26.74 -18.34 -5.25
CA ASN A 28 27.92 -19.06 -4.74
C ASN A 28 28.33 -20.17 -5.73
N THR A 29 29.37 -19.92 -6.51
CA THR A 29 29.90 -20.84 -7.53
C THR A 29 30.85 -21.90 -6.97
N SER A 30 31.07 -21.92 -5.65
CA SER A 30 32.02 -22.83 -4.98
C SER A 30 31.35 -24.11 -4.45
N THR A 31 32.15 -25.03 -3.91
CA THR A 31 31.68 -26.28 -3.29
C THR A 31 31.62 -26.21 -1.76
N GLN A 32 31.54 -25.00 -1.20
CA GLN A 32 31.45 -24.75 0.25
C GLN A 32 30.46 -23.60 0.51
N ASP A 33 29.80 -23.63 1.66
CA ASP A 33 28.93 -22.54 2.09
C ASP A 33 29.77 -21.28 2.35
N LEU A 34 29.26 -20.11 1.94
CA LEU A 34 29.81 -18.81 2.29
C LEU A 34 28.99 -18.21 3.42
N SER A 35 29.61 -17.81 4.52
CA SER A 35 28.97 -17.15 5.68
C SER A 35 29.64 -15.82 6.06
N SER A 36 30.46 -15.28 5.16
CA SER A 36 31.21 -14.04 5.32
C SER A 36 31.59 -13.53 3.92
N TRP A 37 30.61 -13.46 3.03
CA TRP A 37 30.82 -12.97 1.67
C TRP A 37 30.87 -11.45 1.66
N SER A 38 31.64 -10.89 0.72
CA SER A 38 31.68 -9.46 0.47
C SER A 38 31.79 -9.18 -1.03
N TYR A 39 31.14 -8.11 -1.49
CA TYR A 39 31.05 -7.72 -2.89
C TYR A 39 31.24 -6.20 -3.02
N SER A 40 32.27 -5.79 -3.78
CA SER A 40 32.62 -4.39 -3.99
C SER A 40 32.40 -3.95 -5.44
N PHE A 41 31.85 -2.74 -5.62
CA PHE A 41 31.67 -2.09 -6.91
C PHE A 41 31.87 -0.57 -6.79
N ASP A 42 32.23 0.07 -7.89
CA ASP A 42 32.32 1.53 -7.99
C ASP A 42 31.05 2.07 -8.64
N SER A 43 30.56 3.22 -8.19
CA SER A 43 29.34 3.84 -8.71
C SER A 43 29.41 5.36 -8.65
N PRO A 44 28.80 6.09 -9.62
CA PRO A 44 28.63 7.54 -9.54
C PRO A 44 27.43 7.94 -8.65
N HIS A 45 26.64 6.99 -8.18
CA HIS A 45 25.41 7.23 -7.41
C HIS A 45 25.64 7.26 -5.90
N LEU A 46 24.68 7.84 -5.18
CA LEU A 46 24.69 7.88 -3.71
C LEU A 46 23.79 6.77 -3.17
N ILE A 47 24.37 5.78 -2.49
CA ILE A 47 23.62 4.77 -1.74
C ILE A 47 23.68 5.18 -0.27
N ASN A 48 22.57 5.74 0.21
CA ASN A 48 22.43 6.32 1.55
C ASN A 48 21.36 5.63 2.41
N THR A 49 20.78 4.52 1.94
CA THR A 49 19.90 3.65 2.75
C THR A 49 20.62 2.36 3.12
N ALA A 50 20.12 1.66 4.14
CA ALA A 50 20.59 0.31 4.45
C ALA A 50 20.19 -0.68 3.34
N PRO A 51 21.08 -1.59 2.90
CA PRO A 51 20.69 -2.72 2.05
C PRO A 51 19.93 -3.80 2.80
N TRP A 52 18.89 -4.35 2.20
CA TRP A 52 18.18 -5.51 2.74
C TRP A 52 19.07 -6.75 2.60
N GLY A 53 19.49 -7.32 3.72
CA GLY A 53 20.36 -8.51 3.78
C GLY A 53 21.87 -8.24 3.67
N ALA A 54 22.33 -6.98 3.74
CA ALA A 54 23.76 -6.67 3.77
C ALA A 54 24.10 -5.36 4.48
N GLU A 55 25.26 -5.29 5.14
CA GLU A 55 25.87 -4.01 5.52
C GLU A 55 26.58 -3.38 4.33
N ILE A 56 26.55 -2.05 4.25
CA ILE A 56 27.28 -1.27 3.25
C ILE A 56 28.38 -0.45 3.89
N SER A 57 29.51 -0.37 3.20
CA SER A 57 30.59 0.60 3.49
C SER A 57 30.97 1.33 2.22
N ALA A 58 31.31 2.62 2.34
CA ALA A 58 31.52 3.52 1.21
C ALA A 58 32.88 4.24 1.31
N VAL A 59 33.60 4.33 0.19
CA VAL A 59 34.89 5.04 0.08
C VAL A 59 34.89 5.89 -1.19
N LEU A 60 34.96 7.22 -1.03
CA LEU A 60 35.12 8.14 -2.17
C LEU A 60 36.51 7.96 -2.80
N LEU A 61 36.56 7.89 -4.14
CA LEU A 61 37.76 7.66 -4.93
C LEU A 61 38.25 8.95 -5.60
N ASP A 62 39.56 9.00 -5.93
CA ASP A 62 40.22 10.15 -6.60
C ASP A 62 39.62 10.51 -7.98
N ASN A 63 38.82 9.63 -8.59
CA ASN A 63 38.13 9.85 -9.87
C ASN A 63 36.71 10.44 -9.70
N GLY A 64 36.22 10.63 -8.47
CA GLY A 64 34.89 11.15 -8.17
C GLY A 64 33.77 10.09 -8.09
N LEU A 65 34.09 8.80 -8.23
CA LEU A 65 33.15 7.71 -7.93
C LEU A 65 33.23 7.31 -6.45
N THR A 66 32.18 6.67 -5.95
CA THR A 66 32.19 6.01 -4.63
C THR A 66 32.33 4.50 -4.81
N ARG A 67 33.32 3.90 -4.14
CA ARG A 67 33.42 2.46 -3.98
C ARG A 67 32.51 2.02 -2.85
N TYR A 68 31.49 1.25 -3.18
CA TYR A 68 30.65 0.57 -2.21
C TYR A 68 31.16 -0.85 -1.99
N THR A 69 31.03 -1.35 -0.78
CA THR A 69 31.35 -2.73 -0.40
C THR A 69 30.24 -3.27 0.48
N LEU A 70 29.50 -4.22 -0.06
CA LEU A 70 28.40 -4.93 0.57
C LEU A 70 28.94 -6.18 1.28
N THR A 71 28.45 -6.48 2.48
CA THR A 71 28.83 -7.67 3.26
C THR A 71 27.55 -8.30 3.82
N GLY A 72 27.36 -9.60 3.61
CA GLY A 72 26.09 -10.27 3.97
C GLY A 72 25.76 -10.19 5.45
N LYS A 73 24.49 -9.93 5.76
CA LYS A 73 23.97 -9.79 7.12
C LYS A 73 22.53 -10.31 7.22
N ASP A 74 22.12 -10.69 8.43
CA ASP A 74 20.80 -11.26 8.74
C ASP A 74 20.50 -12.47 7.83
N TRP A 75 19.34 -12.52 7.19
CA TRP A 75 19.00 -13.56 6.21
C TRP A 75 20.00 -13.63 5.04
N GLY A 76 20.70 -12.53 4.75
CA GLY A 76 21.72 -12.42 3.71
C GLY A 76 23.11 -12.90 4.10
N GLU A 77 23.40 -13.21 5.37
CA GLU A 77 24.75 -13.61 5.83
C GLU A 77 25.30 -14.83 5.08
N LYS A 78 24.43 -15.81 4.78
CA LYS A 78 24.83 -17.12 4.31
C LYS A 78 24.32 -17.48 2.90
N ILE A 79 25.23 -17.84 2.01
CA ILE A 79 24.93 -18.41 0.68
C ILE A 79 25.47 -19.85 0.62
N PRO A 80 24.60 -20.89 0.66
CA PRO A 80 25.03 -22.29 0.57
C PRO A 80 25.75 -22.63 -0.75
N ALA A 81 26.51 -23.73 -0.75
CA ALA A 81 27.29 -24.18 -1.91
C ALA A 81 26.41 -24.43 -3.16
N GLY A 82 26.57 -23.62 -4.21
CA GLY A 82 25.81 -23.71 -5.47
C GLY A 82 24.54 -22.85 -5.52
N GLU A 83 24.09 -22.31 -4.38
CA GLU A 83 22.86 -21.51 -4.28
C GLU A 83 23.10 -20.04 -4.64
N SER A 84 22.02 -19.26 -4.72
CA SER A 84 22.06 -17.80 -4.88
C SER A 84 21.25 -17.09 -3.81
N ILE A 85 21.60 -15.83 -3.55
CA ILE A 85 20.82 -14.91 -2.73
C ILE A 85 20.62 -13.61 -3.49
N THR A 86 19.47 -12.96 -3.33
CA THR A 86 19.20 -11.65 -3.93
C THR A 86 19.01 -10.65 -2.80
N ILE A 87 19.92 -9.69 -2.71
CA ILE A 87 19.83 -8.54 -1.80
C ILE A 87 19.47 -7.29 -2.59
N GLY A 88 19.05 -6.22 -1.93
CA GLY A 88 18.79 -4.95 -2.62
C GLY A 88 19.02 -3.72 -1.75
N PHE A 89 18.97 -2.53 -2.38
CA PHE A 89 19.11 -1.23 -1.73
C PHE A 89 18.51 -0.12 -2.59
N ASN A 90 18.14 0.99 -1.96
CA ASN A 90 17.74 2.21 -2.65
C ASN A 90 18.95 3.15 -2.83
N GLY A 91 18.95 3.93 -3.90
CA GLY A 91 19.98 4.94 -4.15
C GLY A 91 19.45 6.20 -4.84
N THR A 92 20.15 7.30 -4.62
CA THR A 92 19.89 8.60 -5.28
C THR A 92 20.77 8.74 -6.53
N GLN A 93 20.19 9.24 -7.61
CA GLN A 93 20.85 9.37 -8.92
C GLN A 93 21.93 10.47 -8.94
N GLY A 94 23.17 10.11 -8.59
CA GLY A 94 24.34 11.00 -8.69
C GLY A 94 24.73 11.41 -10.12
N THR A 95 24.32 10.63 -11.12
CA THR A 95 24.20 11.05 -12.53
C THR A 95 22.80 10.69 -13.02
N ASP A 96 22.23 11.54 -13.88
CA ASP A 96 20.93 11.31 -14.53
C ASP A 96 20.89 9.95 -15.22
N LEU A 97 19.99 9.08 -14.78
CA LEU A 97 19.65 7.79 -15.40
C LEU A 97 18.28 7.82 -16.10
N GLY A 98 17.57 8.95 -16.07
CA GLY A 98 16.13 9.01 -16.37
C GLY A 98 15.25 8.54 -15.21
N ASN A 99 13.97 8.87 -15.29
CA ASN A 99 13.02 8.78 -14.17
C ASN A 99 12.26 7.46 -14.07
N GLU A 100 12.58 6.44 -14.87
CA GLU A 100 11.81 5.18 -14.94
C GLU A 100 12.55 3.98 -15.58
N GLY A 101 12.08 2.77 -15.26
CA GLY A 101 12.41 1.50 -15.92
C GLY A 101 13.72 0.83 -15.48
N GLU A 102 13.99 -0.36 -16.02
CA GLU A 102 15.07 -1.27 -15.57
C GLU A 102 16.41 -0.57 -15.29
N LEU A 103 17.00 -0.87 -14.13
CA LEU A 103 18.35 -0.49 -13.73
C LEU A 103 19.34 -1.58 -14.17
N SER A 104 20.11 -1.31 -15.23
CA SER A 104 21.17 -2.22 -15.66
C SER A 104 22.46 -2.06 -14.82
N ALA A 105 23.27 -3.12 -14.74
CA ALA A 105 24.61 -3.08 -14.14
C ALA A 105 25.49 -1.93 -14.69
N ALA A 106 25.37 -1.61 -15.98
CA ALA A 106 26.13 -0.54 -16.63
C ALA A 106 25.67 0.87 -16.23
N MET A 107 24.41 1.03 -15.81
CA MET A 107 23.90 2.24 -15.18
C MET A 107 24.44 2.34 -13.75
N LEU A 108 24.16 1.32 -12.92
CA LEU A 108 24.54 1.30 -11.50
C LEU A 108 26.04 1.55 -11.28
N PHE A 109 26.93 0.99 -12.11
CA PHE A 109 28.38 1.14 -11.95
C PHE A 109 28.99 2.33 -12.71
N GLY A 110 28.27 2.90 -13.68
CA GLY A 110 28.83 3.81 -14.68
C GLY A 110 29.67 3.10 -15.74
N SER A 111 29.78 3.72 -16.93
CA SER A 111 30.20 3.05 -18.17
C SER A 111 31.66 2.56 -18.26
N ASP A 112 32.54 3.00 -17.36
CA ASP A 112 33.98 2.63 -17.35
C ASP A 112 34.36 1.66 -16.21
N SER A 113 33.44 1.33 -15.29
CA SER A 113 33.74 0.67 -14.00
C SER A 113 33.72 -0.88 -14.03
N ALA A 114 33.79 -1.50 -15.20
CA ALA A 114 33.37 -2.89 -15.43
C ALA A 114 34.31 -4.02 -14.92
N GLU A 115 35.23 -3.75 -13.98
CA GLU A 115 36.04 -4.78 -13.30
C GLU A 115 35.88 -4.70 -11.76
N ALA A 116 34.94 -5.48 -11.21
CA ALA A 116 34.70 -5.56 -9.77
C ALA A 116 35.87 -6.22 -9.01
N VAL A 117 36.42 -5.52 -8.02
CA VAL A 117 37.61 -5.97 -7.26
C VAL A 117 37.21 -6.75 -6.00
N ILE A 118 37.06 -8.07 -6.15
CA ILE A 118 36.73 -8.97 -5.03
C ILE A 118 37.98 -9.22 -4.17
N SER A 119 37.87 -8.98 -2.85
CA SER A 119 38.89 -9.33 -1.85
C SER A 119 38.25 -10.09 -0.68
N GLN A 120 38.82 -11.23 -0.30
CA GLN A 120 38.41 -11.97 0.89
C GLN A 120 39.30 -11.63 2.09
N VAL A 121 38.69 -11.46 3.27
CA VAL A 121 39.40 -11.50 4.54
C VAL A 121 39.07 -12.83 5.20
N SER A 122 40.09 -13.65 5.48
CA SER A 122 39.89 -14.94 6.17
C SER A 122 40.49 -14.85 7.57
N GLU A 123 39.65 -14.89 8.60
CA GLU A 123 40.13 -15.25 9.93
C GLU A 123 40.65 -16.70 9.93
N VAL A 124 41.86 -16.90 10.46
CA VAL A 124 42.40 -18.25 10.68
C VAL A 124 43.16 -18.27 12.00
N SER A 125 42.54 -18.83 13.04
CA SER A 125 43.23 -19.15 14.29
C SER A 125 44.20 -20.31 14.09
N SER A 126 45.49 -20.12 14.42
CA SER A 126 46.46 -21.20 14.67
C SER A 126 47.71 -20.69 15.40
N GLU A 127 48.22 -21.50 16.33
CA GLU A 127 49.37 -21.20 17.18
C GLU A 127 50.72 -21.37 16.46
N SER A 128 51.79 -20.70 16.93
CA SER A 128 52.84 -21.40 17.71
C SER A 128 54.06 -20.54 18.07
N SER A 129 54.38 -20.53 19.37
CA SER A 129 55.72 -20.53 19.99
C SER A 129 56.81 -19.51 19.59
N ALA A 130 57.18 -18.62 20.54
CA ALA A 130 58.48 -18.71 21.22
C ALA A 130 58.58 -17.84 22.52
N THR A 131 58.80 -18.51 23.66
CA THR A 131 59.67 -18.16 24.83
C THR A 131 60.29 -16.74 24.91
N THR A 132 60.39 -16.01 26.05
CA THR A 132 60.29 -16.28 27.53
C THR A 132 60.14 -14.89 28.23
N THR A 133 59.55 -14.63 29.41
CA THR A 133 59.79 -15.12 30.79
C THR A 133 58.63 -14.80 31.76
N ASN A 134 58.65 -15.39 32.96
CA ASN A 134 57.72 -15.22 34.10
C ASN A 134 58.55 -14.74 35.34
N PRO A 135 58.02 -14.40 36.55
CA PRO A 135 56.63 -14.12 36.99
C PRO A 135 56.45 -12.83 37.86
N GLY A 136 55.21 -12.50 38.27
CA GLY A 136 54.99 -11.81 39.56
C GLY A 136 53.68 -11.04 39.83
N LEU A 137 52.92 -11.49 40.84
CA LEU A 137 52.19 -10.72 41.87
C LEU A 137 50.88 -9.95 41.55
N GLU A 138 49.79 -10.37 42.22
CA GLU A 138 48.68 -9.55 42.77
C GLU A 138 49.21 -8.55 43.86
N PRO A 139 48.46 -7.53 44.42
CA PRO A 139 47.00 -7.52 44.67
C PRO A 139 46.20 -6.17 44.80
N VAL A 140 44.85 -6.25 44.68
CA VAL A 140 43.76 -5.68 45.56
C VAL A 140 43.64 -4.13 45.84
N LEU A 141 42.46 -3.69 46.33
CA LEU A 141 42.01 -2.33 46.78
C LEU A 141 41.58 -1.35 45.66
N GLU A 142 40.58 -0.44 45.79
CA GLU A 142 39.55 -0.19 46.83
C GLU A 142 38.32 0.61 46.28
N THR A 143 37.24 0.67 47.07
CA THR A 143 36.06 1.58 46.94
C THR A 143 35.94 2.42 48.25
N PRO A 144 34.89 3.24 48.56
CA PRO A 144 33.72 3.73 47.81
C PRO A 144 33.78 5.30 47.68
N PRO A 145 33.04 6.24 48.35
CA PRO A 145 31.69 6.28 48.97
C PRO A 145 30.81 7.56 48.76
N MET A 146 29.51 7.36 48.44
CA MET A 146 28.36 8.19 48.90
C MET A 146 28.21 9.62 48.28
N THR A 147 27.05 10.30 48.26
CA THR A 147 25.92 10.38 49.23
C THR A 147 24.51 10.61 48.63
N SER A 148 23.51 10.21 49.42
CA SER A 148 22.05 10.49 49.38
C SER A 148 21.71 11.97 49.78
N PRO A 149 20.45 12.45 50.03
CA PRO A 149 19.11 11.79 49.99
C PRO A 149 17.89 12.64 49.48
N MET A 150 16.68 12.02 49.49
CA MET A 150 15.33 12.58 49.78
C MET A 150 14.73 13.71 48.90
N GLU A 151 13.42 13.98 48.81
CA GLU A 151 12.10 13.33 49.08
C GLU A 151 11.08 14.48 49.28
N SER A 152 9.96 14.51 48.53
CA SER A 152 8.70 15.22 48.87
C SER A 152 7.69 15.02 47.72
N THR A 153 6.76 14.06 47.78
CA THR A 153 5.39 14.20 48.32
C THR A 153 4.58 15.40 47.78
N MET A 154 3.50 15.10 47.04
CA MET A 154 2.12 15.60 47.21
C MET A 154 1.15 14.70 46.41
N ALA A 155 -0.15 14.69 46.74
CA ALA A 155 -1.15 13.83 46.09
C ALA A 155 -2.60 14.35 46.22
N SER A 156 -3.50 13.82 45.37
CA SER A 156 -4.98 13.97 45.40
C SER A 156 -5.56 15.25 44.74
N PRO A 157 -6.83 15.23 44.27
CA PRO A 157 -7.61 14.12 43.70
C PRO A 157 -8.38 14.49 42.39
N MET A 158 -9.17 13.54 41.88
CA MET A 158 -10.10 13.68 40.74
C MET A 158 -11.25 14.70 40.97
N SER A 159 -11.87 15.13 39.87
CA SER A 159 -13.28 15.55 39.80
C SER A 159 -13.94 15.00 38.53
N GLU A 160 -15.27 14.87 38.54
CA GLU A 160 -16.01 13.91 37.70
C GLU A 160 -17.26 14.55 37.07
N HIS A 161 -17.28 14.72 35.74
CA HIS A 161 -18.45 15.04 34.91
C HIS A 161 -18.23 14.53 33.46
N GLY A 162 -19.20 13.97 32.73
CA GLY A 162 -20.54 13.55 33.15
C GLY A 162 -21.60 13.58 32.04
N MET A 163 -21.71 12.48 31.26
CA MET A 163 -22.83 12.07 30.37
C MET A 163 -23.42 13.08 29.35
N GLY A 164 -23.50 12.66 28.09
CA GLY A 164 -24.11 13.46 27.02
C GLY A 164 -24.35 12.70 25.71
N ASP A 165 -25.14 11.62 25.75
CA ASP A 165 -25.53 10.87 24.54
C ASP A 165 -26.28 11.78 23.55
N HIS A 166 -25.73 11.92 22.34
CA HIS A 166 -26.38 12.59 21.22
C HIS A 166 -26.31 11.73 19.95
N GLU A 167 -27.00 10.60 20.00
CA GLU A 167 -27.47 9.86 18.83
C GLU A 167 -28.21 10.84 17.88
N MET A 168 -27.66 11.05 16.70
CA MET A 168 -28.17 11.95 15.66
C MET A 168 -28.16 11.19 14.32
N PRO A 169 -29.08 11.54 13.38
CA PRO A 169 -29.75 10.51 12.60
C PRO A 169 -28.90 9.95 11.44
N HIS A 170 -29.05 8.64 11.20
CA HIS A 170 -28.60 7.97 9.99
C HIS A 170 -28.99 8.77 8.73
N GLY A 171 -28.00 8.99 7.85
CA GLY A 171 -28.27 9.25 6.44
C GLY A 171 -29.07 8.10 5.84
N SER A 172 -29.98 8.40 4.91
CA SER A 172 -30.91 7.42 4.36
C SER A 172 -30.20 6.41 3.47
N SER A 173 -29.86 5.23 3.99
CA SER A 173 -29.65 4.07 3.13
C SER A 173 -30.95 3.74 2.39
N SER A 174 -30.88 3.64 1.06
CA SER A 174 -31.95 3.07 0.25
C SER A 174 -32.00 1.57 0.52
N GLY A 175 -32.96 1.12 1.33
CA GLY A 175 -33.04 -0.23 1.89
C GLY A 175 -33.22 -1.39 0.89
N ASP A 176 -33.08 -1.11 -0.40
CA ASP A 176 -33.14 -2.05 -1.52
C ASP A 176 -31.75 -2.36 -2.12
N TYR A 177 -30.69 -1.61 -1.76
CA TYR A 177 -29.32 -1.79 -2.24
C TYR A 177 -28.32 -2.05 -1.11
N ILE A 178 -27.27 -2.83 -1.40
CA ILE A 178 -26.22 -3.19 -0.45
C ILE A 178 -25.10 -2.14 -0.53
N ASP A 179 -24.71 -1.60 0.61
CA ASP A 179 -23.57 -0.69 0.77
C ASP A 179 -22.25 -1.48 0.71
N ILE A 180 -21.23 -0.98 0.00
CA ILE A 180 -19.96 -1.67 -0.19
C ILE A 180 -19.25 -2.03 1.13
N SER A 181 -19.42 -1.21 2.18
CA SER A 181 -18.87 -1.45 3.51
C SER A 181 -19.41 -2.70 4.20
N THR A 182 -20.54 -3.25 3.71
CA THR A 182 -21.11 -4.53 4.16
C THR A 182 -20.15 -5.72 3.95
N TRP A 183 -19.21 -5.60 3.01
CA TRP A 183 -18.21 -6.62 2.70
C TRP A 183 -16.85 -6.36 3.35
N GLY A 184 -16.66 -5.17 3.93
CA GLY A 184 -15.44 -4.73 4.62
C GLY A 184 -15.27 -3.21 4.53
N SER A 185 -14.76 -2.60 5.59
CA SER A 185 -14.41 -1.18 5.63
C SER A 185 -12.98 -1.00 6.13
N PHE A 186 -12.36 0.11 5.73
CA PHE A 186 -11.05 0.56 6.18
C PHE A 186 -11.20 1.89 6.92
N HIS A 187 -10.44 2.09 7.99
CA HIS A 187 -10.47 3.29 8.82
C HIS A 187 -9.05 3.87 8.94
N GLY A 188 -8.43 4.17 7.79
CA GLY A 188 -7.12 4.81 7.69
C GLY A 188 -7.17 6.33 7.66
N SER A 189 -6.07 6.96 7.24
CA SER A 189 -5.81 8.41 7.33
C SER A 189 -6.49 9.29 6.26
N ASN A 190 -7.26 8.71 5.32
CA ASN A 190 -7.97 9.46 4.28
C ASN A 190 -9.40 9.83 4.72
N HIS A 191 -9.72 11.13 4.67
CA HIS A 191 -10.92 11.72 5.27
C HIS A 191 -12.18 11.58 4.38
N ASN A 192 -12.33 10.44 3.71
CA ASN A 192 -13.41 10.15 2.76
C ASN A 192 -13.87 8.67 2.77
N SER A 193 -13.45 7.90 3.77
CA SER A 193 -13.85 6.50 3.94
C SER A 193 -15.20 6.35 4.65
N GLU A 194 -15.67 7.36 5.40
CA GLU A 194 -16.82 7.27 6.30
C GLU A 194 -18.11 7.98 5.82
N HIS A 195 -19.24 7.58 6.40
CA HIS A 195 -20.59 8.12 6.12
C HIS A 195 -20.77 9.61 6.44
N ASN A 196 -19.99 10.14 7.39
CA ASN A 196 -19.98 11.54 7.85
C ASN A 196 -19.24 12.47 6.86
N GLU A 197 -18.38 11.93 6.00
CA GLU A 197 -17.54 12.63 5.03
C GLU A 197 -18.19 12.78 3.65
N LEU A 198 -19.34 12.13 3.44
CA LEU A 198 -20.19 12.19 2.23
C LEU A 198 -20.91 13.55 2.07
N VAL A 199 -20.17 14.67 2.15
CA VAL A 199 -20.71 16.02 1.99
C VAL A 199 -20.65 16.50 0.54
N GLY A 200 -21.36 17.59 0.23
CA GLY A 200 -21.35 18.19 -1.11
C GLY A 200 -22.12 17.38 -2.16
N GLY A 201 -23.05 16.51 -1.74
CA GLY A 201 -23.88 15.70 -2.65
C GLY A 201 -23.28 14.34 -3.03
N ARG A 202 -22.13 13.96 -2.44
CA ARG A 202 -21.57 12.61 -2.49
C ARG A 202 -22.49 11.58 -1.85
N THR A 203 -22.34 10.32 -2.27
CA THR A 203 -23.06 9.17 -1.72
C THR A 203 -22.14 7.98 -1.51
N ALA A 204 -22.57 7.05 -0.65
CA ALA A 204 -21.94 5.73 -0.51
C ALA A 204 -21.93 4.98 -1.85
N ILE A 205 -20.94 4.11 -2.05
CA ILE A 205 -20.96 3.12 -3.14
C ILE A 205 -21.94 2.00 -2.75
N THR A 206 -22.92 1.73 -3.60
CA THR A 206 -23.93 0.68 -3.36
C THR A 206 -24.20 -0.14 -4.61
N THR A 207 -24.85 -1.30 -4.47
CA THR A 207 -25.25 -2.16 -5.59
C THR A 207 -26.24 -1.52 -6.58
N GLU A 208 -26.71 -0.29 -6.34
CA GLU A 208 -27.40 0.52 -7.36
C GLU A 208 -26.53 0.74 -8.60
N ALA A 209 -25.21 0.81 -8.42
CA ALA A 209 -24.23 0.92 -9.51
C ALA A 209 -24.35 -0.22 -10.54
N MET A 210 -24.70 -1.44 -10.10
CA MET A 210 -24.90 -2.57 -11.01
C MET A 210 -26.11 -2.40 -11.94
N VAL A 211 -27.11 -1.60 -11.54
CA VAL A 211 -28.29 -1.30 -12.36
C VAL A 211 -27.91 -0.31 -13.47
N ALA A 212 -27.10 0.70 -13.16
CA ALA A 212 -26.56 1.62 -14.16
C ALA A 212 -25.57 0.91 -15.11
N TYR A 213 -24.63 0.14 -14.55
CA TYR A 213 -23.62 -0.62 -15.29
C TYR A 213 -24.23 -1.64 -16.27
N ASN A 214 -25.14 -2.51 -15.79
CA ASN A 214 -25.82 -3.45 -16.67
C ASN A 214 -26.82 -2.76 -17.62
N GLY A 215 -27.36 -1.60 -17.24
CA GLY A 215 -28.13 -0.74 -18.13
C GLY A 215 -27.32 -0.27 -19.35
N LEU A 216 -26.07 0.17 -19.12
CA LEU A 216 -25.11 0.55 -20.16
C LEU A 216 -24.65 -0.66 -20.99
N ARG A 217 -24.35 -1.81 -20.37
CA ARG A 217 -24.06 -3.07 -21.10
C ARG A 217 -25.21 -3.47 -22.02
N ALA A 218 -26.45 -3.40 -21.55
CA ALA A 218 -27.62 -3.72 -22.37
C ALA A 218 -27.86 -2.71 -23.51
N PHE A 219 -27.52 -1.43 -23.34
CA PHE A 219 -27.46 -0.45 -24.44
C PHE A 219 -26.40 -0.85 -25.48
N ALA A 220 -25.25 -1.35 -25.04
CA ALA A 220 -24.19 -1.88 -25.90
C ALA A 220 -24.50 -3.25 -26.55
N GLY A 221 -25.66 -3.85 -26.25
CA GLY A 221 -26.01 -5.19 -26.74
C GLY A 221 -25.21 -6.32 -26.08
N LEU A 222 -24.54 -6.04 -24.96
CA LEU A 222 -23.83 -7.00 -24.13
C LEU A 222 -24.79 -7.65 -23.12
N ASP A 223 -24.52 -8.91 -22.78
CA ASP A 223 -25.27 -9.64 -21.75
C ASP A 223 -25.05 -9.02 -20.35
N VAL A 224 -26.08 -9.13 -19.50
CA VAL A 224 -26.04 -8.78 -18.07
C VAL A 224 -25.04 -9.67 -17.33
N VAL A 225 -24.28 -9.08 -16.42
CA VAL A 225 -23.30 -9.79 -15.57
C VAL A 225 -23.51 -9.50 -14.08
N GLU A 226 -23.17 -10.49 -13.26
CA GLU A 226 -23.12 -10.38 -11.79
C GLU A 226 -21.84 -9.65 -11.33
N ILE A 227 -21.82 -9.20 -10.07
CA ILE A 227 -20.73 -8.42 -9.48
C ILE A 227 -19.40 -9.16 -9.57
N GLU A 228 -19.41 -10.45 -9.20
CA GLU A 228 -18.23 -11.30 -9.15
C GLU A 228 -17.55 -11.43 -10.52
N ALA A 229 -18.29 -11.37 -11.63
CA ALA A 229 -17.70 -11.44 -12.98
C ALA A 229 -16.89 -10.18 -13.34
N VAL A 230 -17.30 -9.01 -12.83
CA VAL A 230 -16.55 -7.76 -12.97
C VAL A 230 -15.29 -7.80 -12.09
N GLY A 231 -15.38 -8.40 -10.90
CA GLY A 231 -14.24 -8.62 -10.01
C GLY A 231 -13.21 -9.59 -10.58
N GLU A 232 -13.65 -10.77 -11.01
CA GLU A 232 -12.81 -11.79 -11.66
C GLU A 232 -12.09 -11.21 -12.90
N TRP A 233 -12.76 -10.37 -13.68
CA TRP A 233 -12.14 -9.63 -14.78
C TRP A 233 -11.05 -8.66 -14.29
N ALA A 234 -11.33 -7.82 -13.30
CA ALA A 234 -10.35 -6.83 -12.80
C ALA A 234 -9.09 -7.50 -12.25
N PHE A 235 -9.23 -8.61 -11.50
CA PHE A 235 -8.12 -9.45 -11.07
C PHE A 235 -7.36 -10.07 -12.26
N ALA A 236 -8.06 -10.57 -13.28
CA ALA A 236 -7.43 -11.15 -14.47
C ALA A 236 -6.67 -10.13 -15.35
N GLN A 237 -7.08 -8.86 -15.33
CA GLN A 237 -6.40 -7.75 -16.02
C GLN A 237 -5.30 -7.07 -15.18
N GLY A 238 -5.07 -7.50 -13.93
CA GLY A 238 -4.06 -6.91 -13.06
C GLY A 238 -4.39 -5.50 -12.56
N LEU A 239 -5.69 -5.17 -12.45
CA LEU A 239 -6.19 -3.87 -12.00
C LEU A 239 -6.35 -3.76 -10.48
N THR A 240 -5.86 -4.77 -9.75
CA THR A 240 -5.91 -4.90 -8.29
C THR A 240 -4.51 -4.86 -7.69
N ASN A 241 -4.36 -4.37 -6.45
CA ASN A 241 -3.04 -4.34 -5.78
C ASN A 241 -2.58 -5.74 -5.33
N ASN A 242 -3.51 -6.69 -5.18
CA ASN A 242 -3.28 -8.10 -4.91
C ASN A 242 -3.52 -8.97 -6.16
N SER A 243 -2.73 -10.03 -6.32
CA SER A 243 -2.78 -10.95 -7.47
C SER A 243 -3.79 -12.09 -7.35
N GLN A 244 -4.43 -12.23 -6.19
CA GLN A 244 -5.48 -13.22 -5.91
C GLN A 244 -6.47 -12.62 -4.91
N ALA A 245 -7.76 -12.85 -5.14
CA ALA A 245 -8.86 -12.40 -4.29
C ALA A 245 -9.04 -13.29 -3.05
N TRP A 246 -9.33 -12.67 -1.90
CA TRP A 246 -9.64 -13.34 -0.63
C TRP A 246 -10.90 -12.75 0.01
N GLY A 247 -11.65 -13.57 0.76
CA GLY A 247 -12.90 -13.15 1.39
C GLY A 247 -13.92 -12.65 0.36
N ASP A 248 -14.37 -11.41 0.53
CA ASP A 248 -15.29 -10.72 -0.38
C ASP A 248 -14.58 -9.73 -1.35
N ASP A 249 -13.24 -9.76 -1.46
CA ASP A 249 -12.43 -8.96 -2.42
C ASP A 249 -13.11 -8.88 -3.80
N THR A 250 -13.49 -10.03 -4.38
CA THR A 250 -14.09 -10.13 -5.72
C THR A 250 -15.39 -9.32 -5.85
N LYS A 251 -16.20 -9.22 -4.79
CA LYS A 251 -17.46 -8.45 -4.79
C LYS A 251 -17.20 -6.96 -4.63
N GLY A 252 -16.32 -6.59 -3.70
CA GLY A 252 -15.96 -5.20 -3.49
C GLY A 252 -15.27 -4.60 -4.71
N VAL A 253 -14.25 -5.29 -5.25
CA VAL A 253 -13.57 -4.92 -6.50
C VAL A 253 -14.57 -4.87 -7.66
N GLY A 254 -15.40 -5.90 -7.82
CA GLY A 254 -16.40 -5.96 -8.89
C GLY A 254 -17.43 -4.82 -8.85
N LEU A 255 -17.94 -4.48 -7.67
CA LEU A 255 -18.89 -3.37 -7.50
C LEU A 255 -18.22 -2.02 -7.74
N TRP A 256 -17.00 -1.86 -7.24
CA TRP A 256 -16.21 -0.64 -7.39
C TRP A 256 -15.88 -0.38 -8.87
N PHE A 257 -15.43 -1.41 -9.61
CA PHE A 257 -15.21 -1.29 -11.05
C PHE A 257 -16.50 -1.08 -11.84
N ALA A 258 -17.60 -1.77 -11.50
CA ALA A 258 -18.89 -1.54 -12.15
C ALA A 258 -19.38 -0.09 -11.99
N MET A 259 -19.18 0.50 -10.80
CA MET A 259 -19.45 1.92 -10.52
C MET A 259 -18.62 2.85 -11.42
N GLN A 260 -17.30 2.61 -11.53
CA GLN A 260 -16.42 3.38 -12.41
C GLN A 260 -16.77 3.24 -13.91
N GLY A 261 -17.03 2.02 -14.38
CA GLY A 261 -17.47 1.75 -15.75
C GLY A 261 -18.79 2.46 -16.08
N ALA A 262 -19.76 2.42 -15.16
CA ALA A 262 -21.04 3.12 -15.31
C ALA A 262 -20.89 4.65 -15.31
N LYS A 263 -19.93 5.21 -14.56
CA LYS A 263 -19.67 6.66 -14.52
C LYS A 263 -19.13 7.23 -15.84
N VAL A 264 -18.34 6.45 -16.61
CA VAL A 264 -17.52 7.01 -17.71
C VAL A 264 -17.70 6.29 -19.04
N GLY A 265 -17.86 4.96 -19.07
CA GLY A 265 -17.85 4.15 -20.31
C GLY A 265 -19.05 4.35 -21.26
N TRP A 266 -19.89 5.35 -21.00
CA TRP A 266 -20.99 5.79 -21.87
C TRP A 266 -20.63 7.01 -22.73
N ILE A 267 -19.51 7.68 -22.45
CA ILE A 267 -19.01 8.81 -23.22
C ILE A 267 -18.55 8.31 -24.59
N ALA A 268 -18.95 9.02 -25.64
CA ALA A 268 -18.50 8.74 -27.00
C ALA A 268 -17.04 9.19 -27.14
N ASP A 269 -16.18 8.29 -27.62
CA ASP A 269 -14.73 8.45 -27.72
C ASP A 269 -14.32 9.72 -28.48
N ALA A 270 -14.96 10.02 -29.61
CA ALA A 270 -14.76 11.27 -30.36
C ALA A 270 -15.31 12.54 -29.69
N SER A 271 -15.90 12.43 -28.49
CA SER A 271 -16.41 13.51 -27.64
C SER A 271 -15.80 13.50 -26.24
N TYR A 272 -14.84 12.62 -25.96
CA TYR A 272 -14.14 12.60 -24.67
C TYR A 272 -13.25 13.84 -24.49
N ASP A 273 -13.29 14.37 -23.27
CA ASP A 273 -12.41 15.39 -22.71
C ASP A 273 -12.45 15.12 -21.19
N PRO A 274 -11.30 15.09 -20.47
CA PRO A 274 -11.30 14.74 -19.05
C PRO A 274 -12.17 15.68 -18.20
N GLN A 275 -12.35 16.94 -18.59
CA GLN A 275 -13.21 17.90 -17.88
C GLN A 275 -14.67 17.44 -17.79
N ILE A 276 -15.14 16.59 -18.72
CA ILE A 276 -16.49 16.01 -18.69
C ILE A 276 -16.68 15.16 -17.43
N LEU A 277 -15.66 14.40 -17.00
CA LEU A 277 -15.75 13.51 -15.83
C LEU A 277 -15.92 14.31 -14.52
N ALA A 278 -15.25 15.46 -14.44
CA ALA A 278 -15.42 16.38 -13.32
C ALA A 278 -16.78 17.09 -13.38
N ASP A 279 -17.16 17.61 -14.54
CA ASP A 279 -18.36 18.42 -14.72
C ASP A 279 -19.65 17.60 -14.60
N ILE A 280 -19.69 16.36 -15.09
CA ILE A 280 -20.87 15.48 -15.00
C ILE A 280 -21.16 15.10 -13.55
N GLN A 281 -20.12 14.78 -12.76
CA GLN A 281 -20.27 14.40 -11.36
C GLN A 281 -20.59 15.61 -10.49
N ARG A 282 -19.96 16.77 -10.73
CA ARG A 282 -20.34 18.03 -10.07
C ARG A 282 -21.80 18.39 -10.35
N THR A 283 -22.27 18.17 -11.58
CA THR A 283 -23.67 18.39 -11.97
C THR A 283 -24.62 17.36 -11.35
N ALA A 284 -24.23 16.10 -11.19
CA ALA A 284 -25.02 15.08 -10.51
C ALA A 284 -25.10 15.29 -8.98
N ARG A 285 -24.03 15.82 -8.37
CA ARG A 285 -23.92 16.08 -6.92
C ARG A 285 -24.57 17.42 -6.51
N LEU A 286 -24.50 18.46 -7.33
CA LEU A 286 -24.94 19.84 -6.99
C LEU A 286 -25.99 20.47 -7.94
N GLY A 287 -26.19 19.92 -9.14
CA GLY A 287 -27.07 20.44 -10.19
C GLY A 287 -28.47 19.82 -10.20
N SER A 288 -29.11 19.79 -11.38
CA SER A 288 -30.38 19.07 -11.58
C SER A 288 -30.21 17.85 -12.49
N SER A 289 -31.10 16.86 -12.35
CA SER A 289 -31.13 15.68 -13.22
C SER A 289 -31.29 16.04 -14.71
N GLY A 290 -32.03 17.11 -15.02
CA GLY A 290 -32.17 17.61 -16.39
C GLY A 290 -30.87 18.17 -16.96
N ASP A 291 -29.97 18.69 -16.13
CA ASP A 291 -28.66 19.19 -16.57
C ASP A 291 -27.68 18.03 -16.80
N VAL A 292 -27.71 17.00 -15.95
CA VAL A 292 -26.97 15.75 -16.19
C VAL A 292 -27.43 15.12 -17.51
N MET A 293 -28.73 14.97 -17.74
CA MET A 293 -29.25 14.35 -18.97
C MET A 293 -28.95 15.16 -20.24
N GLN A 294 -28.86 16.50 -20.16
CA GLN A 294 -28.36 17.32 -21.27
C GLN A 294 -26.89 17.03 -21.59
N MET A 295 -26.03 16.85 -20.58
CA MET A 295 -24.64 16.44 -20.80
C MET A 295 -24.55 15.01 -21.38
N VAL A 296 -25.41 14.09 -20.94
CA VAL A 296 -25.47 12.73 -21.51
C VAL A 296 -25.91 12.74 -22.98
N GLU A 297 -26.85 13.60 -23.37
CA GLU A 297 -27.24 13.79 -24.78
C GLU A 297 -26.14 14.48 -25.60
N GLN A 298 -25.32 15.33 -24.99
CA GLN A 298 -24.24 16.07 -25.66
C GLN A 298 -22.96 15.25 -25.89
N PHE A 299 -22.55 14.42 -24.92
CA PHE A 299 -21.24 13.73 -24.92
C PHE A 299 -21.34 12.20 -25.04
N GLY A 300 -22.53 11.62 -24.91
CA GLY A 300 -22.74 10.18 -24.96
C GLY A 300 -22.93 9.62 -26.38
N HIS A 301 -22.88 8.30 -26.50
CA HIS A 301 -23.21 7.59 -27.75
C HIS A 301 -24.66 7.86 -28.21
N GLU A 302 -24.89 7.87 -29.54
CA GLU A 302 -26.17 8.27 -30.13
C GLU A 302 -27.35 7.46 -29.56
N GLY A 303 -28.29 8.16 -28.92
CA GLY A 303 -29.48 7.57 -28.32
C GLY A 303 -29.34 7.06 -26.89
N PHE A 304 -28.15 7.10 -26.26
CA PHE A 304 -27.96 6.62 -24.88
C PHE A 304 -28.82 7.39 -23.87
N ALA A 305 -28.88 8.72 -23.97
CA ALA A 305 -29.77 9.54 -23.13
C ALA A 305 -31.25 9.12 -23.27
N THR A 306 -31.72 8.92 -24.50
CA THR A 306 -33.10 8.44 -24.78
C THR A 306 -33.32 7.03 -24.25
N TYR A 307 -32.31 6.15 -24.29
CA TYR A 307 -32.38 4.81 -23.73
C TYR A 307 -32.52 4.84 -22.20
N LEU A 308 -31.77 5.69 -21.50
CA LEU A 308 -31.91 5.87 -20.04
C LEU A 308 -33.34 6.30 -19.67
N THR A 309 -33.88 7.34 -20.33
CA THR A 309 -35.27 7.79 -20.12
C THR A 309 -36.28 6.68 -20.41
N THR A 310 -36.14 5.99 -21.54
CA THR A 310 -37.11 4.98 -22.01
C THR A 310 -37.18 3.76 -21.09
N ASN A 311 -36.05 3.38 -20.48
CA ASN A 311 -35.95 2.22 -19.59
C ASN A 311 -36.04 2.60 -18.09
N GLN A 312 -36.24 3.88 -17.76
CA GLN A 312 -36.31 4.42 -16.39
C GLN A 312 -34.99 4.22 -15.59
N LEU A 313 -33.85 4.30 -16.26
CA LEU A 313 -32.51 4.11 -15.67
C LEU A 313 -31.85 5.43 -15.22
N GLU A 314 -32.48 6.58 -15.52
CA GLU A 314 -31.94 7.93 -15.24
C GLU A 314 -31.56 8.12 -13.77
N GLU A 315 -32.41 7.69 -12.84
CA GLU A 315 -32.19 7.86 -11.39
C GLU A 315 -30.98 7.04 -10.91
N HIS A 316 -30.89 5.77 -11.29
CA HIS A 316 -29.76 4.89 -10.94
C HIS A 316 -28.44 5.38 -11.53
N PHE A 317 -28.46 5.85 -12.79
CA PHE A 317 -27.29 6.45 -13.43
C PHE A 317 -26.83 7.73 -12.69
N ILE A 318 -27.76 8.64 -12.38
CA ILE A 318 -27.48 9.88 -11.65
C ILE A 318 -27.02 9.61 -10.21
N ASN A 319 -27.53 8.57 -9.55
CA ASN A 319 -27.06 8.16 -8.23
C ASN A 319 -25.65 7.54 -8.29
N THR A 320 -25.35 6.72 -9.31
CA THR A 320 -24.01 6.16 -9.53
C THR A 320 -22.96 7.26 -9.77
N LEU A 321 -23.31 8.33 -10.50
CA LEU A 321 -22.47 9.51 -10.68
C LEU A 321 -22.17 10.28 -9.37
N LYS A 322 -22.99 10.15 -8.32
CA LYS A 322 -22.72 10.79 -7.02
C LYS A 322 -21.76 10.00 -6.15
N MET A 323 -21.64 8.69 -6.36
CA MET A 323 -20.84 7.80 -5.52
C MET A 323 -19.39 8.28 -5.42
N GLU A 324 -18.82 8.25 -4.23
CA GLU A 324 -17.44 8.66 -3.99
C GLU A 324 -16.48 7.47 -4.11
N PRO A 325 -15.51 7.45 -5.04
CA PRO A 325 -14.62 6.28 -5.25
C PRO A 325 -13.82 5.83 -4.02
N HIS A 326 -13.57 6.74 -3.07
CA HIS A 326 -12.87 6.44 -1.82
C HIS A 326 -13.74 5.78 -0.75
N TYR A 327 -15.07 5.89 -0.85
CA TYR A 327 -15.96 5.52 0.25
C TYR A 327 -15.84 4.04 0.64
N GLY A 328 -15.77 3.79 1.95
CA GLY A 328 -15.46 2.48 2.54
C GLY A 328 -13.97 2.16 2.62
N GLY A 329 -13.10 2.89 1.91
CA GLY A 329 -11.64 2.86 1.97
C GLY A 329 -10.98 1.58 1.42
N TRP A 330 -11.42 0.42 1.92
CA TRP A 330 -10.81 -0.89 1.66
C TRP A 330 -10.79 -1.25 0.17
N MET A 331 -11.88 -1.00 -0.56
CA MET A 331 -11.92 -1.29 -2.00
C MET A 331 -11.12 -0.28 -2.82
N HIS A 332 -10.99 0.97 -2.38
CA HIS A 332 -10.11 1.92 -3.04
C HIS A 332 -8.67 1.39 -3.02
N ALA A 333 -8.14 1.07 -1.83
CA ALA A 333 -6.82 0.46 -1.68
C ALA A 333 -6.65 -0.83 -2.52
N ARG A 334 -7.62 -1.76 -2.49
CA ARG A 334 -7.58 -2.99 -3.31
C ARG A 334 -7.56 -2.75 -4.82
N THR A 335 -8.09 -1.62 -5.29
CA THR A 335 -8.14 -1.22 -6.71
C THR A 335 -6.98 -0.29 -7.12
N HIS A 336 -5.93 -0.18 -6.28
CA HIS A 336 -4.64 0.42 -6.63
C HIS A 336 -3.83 -0.51 -7.56
N GLY A 337 -4.37 -0.83 -8.73
CA GLY A 337 -3.70 -1.64 -9.75
C GLY A 337 -2.49 -0.93 -10.37
N PHE A 338 -1.38 -1.65 -10.49
CA PHE A 338 -0.12 -1.16 -11.08
C PHE A 338 0.01 -1.42 -12.59
N LEU A 339 -1.11 -1.69 -13.30
CA LEU A 339 -1.10 -1.76 -14.76
C LEU A 339 -0.63 -0.41 -15.31
N SER A 340 0.51 -0.40 -16.02
CA SER A 340 1.08 0.80 -16.63
C SER A 340 0.30 1.21 -17.88
N ILE A 341 0.02 2.51 -17.99
CA ILE A 341 -0.81 3.12 -19.03
C ILE A 341 0.02 4.19 -19.73
N GLU A 342 0.30 3.95 -21.02
CA GLU A 342 1.15 4.76 -21.92
C GLU A 342 2.59 5.07 -21.44
N GLY A 343 3.02 4.55 -20.27
CA GLY A 343 4.29 4.90 -19.64
C GLY A 343 4.27 6.24 -18.90
N VAL A 344 3.08 6.79 -18.61
CA VAL A 344 2.93 8.06 -17.87
C VAL A 344 2.03 7.96 -16.64
N ALA A 345 1.20 6.91 -16.55
CA ALA A 345 0.28 6.66 -15.45
C ALA A 345 0.17 5.16 -15.14
N ILE A 346 -0.50 4.83 -14.03
CA ILE A 346 -1.04 3.50 -13.74
C ILE A 346 -2.57 3.51 -13.69
N ALA A 347 -3.19 2.32 -13.69
CA ALA A 347 -4.64 2.12 -13.55
C ALA A 347 -5.25 2.90 -12.36
N HIS A 348 -4.55 2.94 -11.23
CA HIS A 348 -4.89 3.81 -10.10
C HIS A 348 -5.13 5.26 -10.53
N ASP A 349 -4.18 5.90 -11.22
CA ASP A 349 -4.25 7.33 -11.53
C ASP A 349 -5.45 7.65 -12.42
N ILE A 350 -5.73 6.76 -13.40
CA ILE A 350 -6.90 6.87 -14.28
C ILE A 350 -8.21 6.92 -13.48
N HIS A 351 -8.30 6.17 -12.38
CA HIS A 351 -9.47 6.18 -11.51
C HIS A 351 -9.72 7.55 -10.88
N HIS A 352 -8.67 8.28 -10.52
CA HIS A 352 -8.75 9.59 -9.89
C HIS A 352 -9.22 10.71 -10.82
N LEU A 353 -9.32 10.47 -12.14
CA LEU A 353 -10.06 11.35 -13.05
C LEU A 353 -11.55 11.47 -12.69
N THR A 354 -12.10 10.53 -11.91
CA THR A 354 -13.46 10.59 -11.38
C THR A 354 -13.57 11.24 -9.99
N VAL A 355 -12.49 11.78 -9.43
CA VAL A 355 -12.50 12.37 -8.08
C VAL A 355 -12.58 13.90 -8.17
N LEU A 356 -13.40 14.49 -7.30
CA LEU A 356 -13.48 15.93 -7.07
C LEU A 356 -12.96 16.28 -5.67
N GLY A 357 -12.46 17.50 -5.51
CA GLY A 357 -12.10 18.06 -4.20
C GLY A 357 -13.30 18.14 -3.24
N TRP A 358 -13.04 18.33 -1.95
CA TRP A 358 -14.02 18.33 -0.87
C TRP A 358 -15.23 19.26 -1.14
N ASP A 359 -14.95 20.48 -1.63
CA ASP A 359 -15.96 21.50 -1.98
C ASP A 359 -16.63 21.28 -3.35
N GLN A 360 -16.26 20.20 -4.04
CA GLN A 360 -16.64 19.78 -5.39
C GLN A 360 -16.18 20.70 -6.53
N ASN A 361 -15.35 21.72 -6.27
CA ASN A 361 -14.89 22.64 -7.33
C ASN A 361 -13.67 22.09 -8.07
N GLU A 362 -12.60 21.75 -7.35
CA GLU A 362 -11.34 21.27 -7.97
C GLU A 362 -11.49 19.87 -8.57
N PRO A 363 -11.03 19.63 -9.81
CA PRO A 363 -11.12 18.34 -10.49
C PRO A 363 -9.87 17.46 -10.31
N PHE A 364 -10.01 16.16 -10.56
CA PHE A 364 -8.91 15.19 -10.72
C PHE A 364 -8.02 15.08 -9.48
N MET A 365 -8.60 14.81 -8.32
CA MET A 365 -7.85 14.80 -7.06
C MET A 365 -7.36 13.39 -6.69
N ASN A 366 -6.07 13.26 -6.36
CA ASN A 366 -5.48 12.03 -5.82
C ASN A 366 -6.01 11.70 -4.40
N ASP A 367 -6.40 12.72 -3.64
CA ASP A 367 -7.31 12.57 -2.51
C ASP A 367 -8.23 13.79 -2.45
N THR A 368 -9.45 13.61 -1.94
CA THR A 368 -10.50 14.64 -1.84
C THR A 368 -10.02 15.96 -1.21
N PHE A 369 -8.95 15.98 -0.41
CA PHE A 369 -8.62 17.14 0.43
C PHE A 369 -7.55 18.08 -0.13
N ASP A 370 -6.35 17.59 -0.49
CA ASP A 370 -5.20 18.48 -0.77
C ASP A 370 -4.28 18.09 -1.94
N TRP A 371 -4.45 16.94 -2.59
CA TRP A 371 -3.51 16.46 -3.62
C TRP A 371 -4.18 16.27 -4.99
N PRO A 372 -3.74 16.97 -6.06
CA PRO A 372 -4.19 16.72 -7.43
C PRO A 372 -3.46 15.53 -8.07
N GLN A 373 -4.14 14.87 -9.01
CA GLN A 373 -3.59 13.80 -9.85
C GLN A 373 -3.25 14.37 -11.24
N TRP A 374 -2.03 14.14 -11.71
CA TRP A 374 -1.50 14.70 -12.98
C TRP A 374 -1.12 13.65 -14.02
N PRO A 375 -0.36 12.57 -13.69
CA PRO A 375 -0.17 11.38 -14.54
C PRO A 375 -1.33 11.01 -15.48
N ALA A 376 -2.56 10.92 -14.95
CA ALA A 376 -3.74 10.53 -15.71
C ALA A 376 -4.22 11.56 -16.76
N LEU A 377 -3.75 12.80 -16.69
CA LEU A 377 -4.03 13.87 -17.66
C LEU A 377 -3.00 13.93 -18.79
N ASP A 378 -1.86 13.26 -18.65
CA ASP A 378 -0.85 13.10 -19.70
C ASP A 378 -1.10 11.83 -20.56
N VAL A 379 -2.03 10.95 -20.16
CA VAL A 379 -2.51 9.80 -20.95
C VAL A 379 -3.44 10.28 -22.08
N SER A 380 -3.34 9.67 -23.26
CA SER A 380 -4.19 10.04 -24.40
C SER A 380 -5.68 9.74 -24.15
N ASP A 381 -6.54 10.67 -24.59
CA ASP A 381 -8.01 10.60 -24.51
C ASP A 381 -8.57 9.23 -24.92
N ASN A 382 -8.06 8.69 -26.04
CA ASN A 382 -8.42 7.38 -26.57
C ASN A 382 -8.13 6.24 -25.57
N THR A 383 -6.97 6.24 -24.92
CA THR A 383 -6.61 5.19 -23.97
C THR A 383 -7.40 5.32 -22.67
N VAL A 384 -7.69 6.53 -22.21
CA VAL A 384 -8.55 6.72 -21.03
C VAL A 384 -9.98 6.23 -21.30
N ILE A 385 -10.60 6.61 -22.42
CA ILE A 385 -11.96 6.15 -22.71
C ILE A 385 -11.99 4.64 -23.00
N ASN A 386 -10.99 4.09 -23.70
CA ASN A 386 -10.84 2.64 -23.90
C ASN A 386 -10.73 1.88 -22.57
N TYR A 387 -10.02 2.41 -21.58
CA TYR A 387 -9.93 1.80 -20.25
C TYR A 387 -11.31 1.67 -19.59
N TYR A 388 -12.07 2.77 -19.52
CA TYR A 388 -13.40 2.78 -18.91
C TYR A 388 -14.43 1.98 -19.71
N GLN A 389 -14.36 2.00 -21.04
CA GLN A 389 -15.19 1.17 -21.92
C GLN A 389 -14.80 -0.32 -21.81
N GLY A 390 -13.53 -0.64 -21.54
CA GLY A 390 -13.03 -1.99 -21.26
C GLY A 390 -13.63 -2.61 -19.99
N ILE A 391 -13.83 -1.80 -18.94
CA ILE A 391 -14.60 -2.22 -17.74
C ILE A 391 -16.04 -2.56 -18.12
N VAL A 392 -16.65 -1.82 -19.05
CA VAL A 392 -18.03 -2.06 -19.50
C VAL A 392 -18.13 -3.30 -20.39
N GLU A 393 -17.16 -3.55 -21.28
CA GLU A 393 -17.14 -4.75 -22.12
C GLU A 393 -16.74 -6.03 -21.35
N LEU A 394 -15.91 -5.88 -20.31
CA LEU A 394 -15.01 -6.91 -19.75
C LEU A 394 -13.93 -7.35 -20.76
N GLY A 395 -13.42 -6.38 -21.52
CA GLY A 395 -12.39 -6.55 -22.56
C GLY A 395 -10.96 -6.38 -22.04
N ASP A 396 -10.02 -6.09 -22.96
CA ASP A 396 -8.67 -5.65 -22.61
C ASP A 396 -8.69 -4.12 -22.41
N PRO A 397 -8.35 -3.58 -21.22
CA PRO A 397 -8.45 -2.15 -20.93
C PRO A 397 -7.47 -1.27 -21.73
N LEU A 398 -6.50 -1.85 -22.44
CA LEU A 398 -5.56 -1.13 -23.31
C LEU A 398 -5.86 -1.32 -24.82
N SER A 399 -6.90 -2.08 -25.15
CA SER A 399 -7.41 -2.25 -26.52
C SER A 399 -8.59 -1.33 -26.82
N GLU A 400 -8.99 -1.21 -28.09
CA GLU A 400 -10.24 -0.56 -28.47
C GLU A 400 -11.45 -1.40 -27.97
N ASN A 401 -12.32 -0.80 -27.15
CA ASN A 401 -13.54 -1.42 -26.63
C ASN A 401 -14.79 -0.68 -27.16
N LEU A 402 -15.98 -1.28 -27.06
CA LEU A 402 -17.30 -0.71 -27.43
C LEU A 402 -17.45 -0.07 -28.84
N ASN A 403 -16.48 -0.29 -29.72
CA ASN A 403 -16.29 0.13 -31.13
C ASN A 403 -17.53 0.08 -32.08
N ASN A 404 -18.67 -0.49 -31.66
CA ASN A 404 -19.85 -0.75 -32.49
C ASN A 404 -21.15 -0.08 -32.00
N LEU A 405 -21.08 0.92 -31.11
CA LEU A 405 -22.25 1.63 -30.53
C LEU A 405 -23.11 2.47 -31.50
N SER A 406 -23.05 2.20 -32.80
CA SER A 406 -23.93 2.76 -33.83
C SER A 406 -25.34 2.13 -33.81
N GLY A 407 -26.16 2.54 -32.86
CA GLY A 407 -27.63 2.64 -32.99
C GLY A 407 -28.39 1.43 -33.57
N THR A 408 -28.20 0.23 -33.02
CA THR A 408 -28.95 -0.98 -33.45
C THR A 408 -29.82 -1.52 -32.30
N THR A 409 -31.06 -1.05 -32.19
CA THR A 409 -32.00 -1.37 -31.09
C THR A 409 -32.37 -2.87 -31.03
N PRO A 410 -32.06 -3.59 -29.94
CA PRO A 410 -32.57 -4.95 -29.71
C PRO A 410 -34.02 -4.91 -29.18
N LEU A 411 -34.87 -5.83 -29.65
CA LEU A 411 -36.23 -6.01 -29.12
C LEU A 411 -36.21 -6.97 -27.94
N ILE A 412 -36.53 -6.48 -26.74
CA ILE A 412 -36.66 -7.30 -25.52
C ILE A 412 -37.81 -8.31 -25.70
N VAL A 413 -37.52 -9.59 -25.46
CA VAL A 413 -38.51 -10.66 -25.34
C VAL A 413 -38.64 -11.05 -23.88
N SER A 414 -39.76 -10.69 -23.26
CA SER A 414 -40.05 -11.06 -21.86
C SER A 414 -40.44 -12.54 -21.74
N THR A 415 -39.83 -13.26 -20.80
CA THR A 415 -40.33 -14.57 -20.32
C THR A 415 -40.21 -14.68 -18.80
N ASP A 416 -41.33 -14.49 -18.10
CA ASP A 416 -41.48 -14.89 -16.70
C ASP A 416 -41.27 -16.40 -16.53
N SER A 417 -40.67 -16.83 -15.41
CA SER A 417 -40.89 -18.18 -14.85
C SER A 417 -40.55 -18.25 -13.35
N ASN A 418 -41.52 -17.91 -12.52
CA ASN A 418 -41.50 -18.14 -11.07
C ASN A 418 -41.69 -19.64 -10.76
N SER A 419 -40.86 -20.22 -9.88
CA SER A 419 -41.23 -21.41 -9.08
C SER A 419 -40.43 -21.50 -7.78
N SER A 420 -41.09 -21.98 -6.72
CA SER A 420 -40.55 -22.13 -5.36
C SER A 420 -40.73 -23.58 -4.89
N LEU A 421 -39.82 -24.09 -4.05
CA LEU A 421 -40.13 -24.76 -2.77
C LEU A 421 -38.84 -25.20 -2.01
N ASN A 422 -38.96 -25.31 -0.68
CA ASN A 422 -37.91 -25.56 0.34
C ASN A 422 -38.20 -26.93 1.05
N PRO A 423 -37.53 -27.43 2.13
CA PRO A 423 -36.24 -27.09 2.77
C PRO A 423 -35.36 -28.29 3.29
N SER A 424 -34.22 -27.96 3.94
CA SER A 424 -33.71 -28.60 5.20
C SER A 424 -32.89 -29.93 5.15
N PRO A 425 -32.11 -30.32 6.19
CA PRO A 425 -30.99 -29.59 6.84
C PRO A 425 -29.77 -30.48 7.26
N SER A 426 -28.66 -29.88 7.73
CA SER A 426 -27.72 -30.47 8.74
C SER A 426 -26.71 -29.44 9.27
N ASP A 427 -26.47 -29.44 10.58
CA ASP A 427 -25.62 -28.54 11.39
C ASP A 427 -25.55 -29.12 12.84
N PRO A 428 -24.60 -28.78 13.77
CA PRO A 428 -23.35 -28.02 13.68
C PRO A 428 -22.08 -28.81 14.07
N GLY A 429 -20.92 -28.14 14.00
CA GLY A 429 -19.64 -28.60 14.57
C GLY A 429 -18.87 -27.48 15.27
N THR A 430 -19.29 -27.09 16.48
CA THR A 430 -18.66 -26.00 17.25
C THR A 430 -17.28 -26.38 17.81
N VAL A 431 -16.29 -25.48 17.67
CA VAL A 431 -15.05 -25.48 18.46
C VAL A 431 -14.96 -24.16 19.21
N GLN A 432 -14.57 -24.22 20.48
CA GLN A 432 -14.41 -23.06 21.37
C GLN A 432 -12.93 -22.99 21.80
N PRO A 433 -12.28 -21.82 21.80
CA PRO A 433 -10.97 -21.66 22.42
C PRO A 433 -11.05 -21.66 23.96
N ASP A 434 -9.95 -22.07 24.60
CA ASP A 434 -9.74 -22.09 26.06
C ASP A 434 -8.36 -21.45 26.34
N PRO A 435 -8.25 -20.38 27.16
CA PRO A 435 -7.09 -19.48 27.12
C PRO A 435 -5.94 -19.90 28.05
N LEU A 436 -4.70 -19.89 27.54
CA LEU A 436 -3.49 -20.13 28.34
C LEU A 436 -2.33 -19.15 28.06
N THR A 437 -2.39 -18.04 28.79
CA THR A 437 -1.27 -17.41 29.53
C THR A 437 0.12 -17.42 28.87
N GLY A 438 0.41 -16.31 28.18
CA GLY A 438 1.71 -15.90 27.66
C GLY A 438 1.44 -14.74 26.69
N SER A 439 2.37 -13.79 26.53
CA SER A 439 2.24 -12.82 25.44
C SER A 439 2.31 -13.59 24.11
N PRO A 440 1.25 -13.64 23.28
CA PRO A 440 1.25 -14.49 22.09
C PRO A 440 2.19 -13.97 20.99
N LEU A 441 2.67 -12.73 21.13
CA LEU A 441 3.42 -11.99 20.12
C LEU A 441 4.73 -11.46 20.69
N GLU A 442 5.81 -11.66 19.94
CA GLU A 442 7.10 -11.02 20.12
C GLU A 442 7.25 -9.88 19.10
N ILE A 443 7.72 -8.72 19.56
CA ILE A 443 7.93 -7.54 18.71
C ILE A 443 9.41 -7.16 18.77
N GLN A 444 10.06 -7.01 17.61
CA GLN A 444 11.41 -6.50 17.49
C GLN A 444 11.40 -5.22 16.66
N VAL A 445 11.90 -4.12 17.22
CA VAL A 445 11.92 -2.79 16.59
C VAL A 445 13.28 -2.53 15.95
N SER A 446 13.26 -2.07 14.69
CA SER A 446 14.41 -1.52 13.96
C SER A 446 13.96 -0.31 13.13
N GLY A 447 14.88 0.32 12.38
CA GLY A 447 14.52 1.39 11.45
C GLY A 447 15.68 2.27 11.01
N ASP A 448 15.45 3.03 9.95
CA ASP A 448 16.40 4.01 9.39
C ASP A 448 16.04 5.43 9.88
N LEU A 449 17.07 6.23 10.20
CA LEU A 449 16.93 7.63 10.66
C LEU A 449 17.25 8.60 9.52
N TRP A 450 16.51 9.70 9.40
CA TRP A 450 16.69 10.71 8.34
C TRP A 450 16.47 12.15 8.87
N GLU A 451 16.75 13.17 8.04
CA GLU A 451 16.74 14.58 8.47
C GLU A 451 15.31 15.05 8.83
N GLY A 452 15.00 15.02 10.12
CA GLY A 452 13.70 15.40 10.68
C GLY A 452 12.78 14.25 11.09
N GLY A 453 13.19 12.98 10.95
CA GLY A 453 12.33 11.84 11.23
C GLY A 453 13.00 10.47 11.04
N PHE A 454 12.17 9.43 10.93
CA PHE A 454 12.62 8.05 10.76
C PHE A 454 11.56 7.17 10.10
N THR A 455 12.04 6.02 9.65
CA THR A 455 11.26 4.89 9.17
C THR A 455 11.35 3.75 10.18
N ALA A 456 10.27 3.50 10.92
CA ALA A 456 10.17 2.40 11.87
C ALA A 456 9.80 1.10 11.17
N SER A 457 10.42 0.00 11.61
CA SER A 457 10.11 -1.37 11.21
C SER A 457 9.89 -2.24 12.45
N LEU A 458 8.79 -2.99 12.47
CA LEU A 458 8.41 -3.87 13.56
C LEU A 458 8.32 -5.29 12.99
N ASN A 459 9.24 -6.18 13.39
CA ASN A 459 9.10 -7.60 13.11
C ASN A 459 8.21 -8.23 14.21
N VAL A 460 7.01 -8.66 13.82
CA VAL A 460 5.95 -9.17 14.67
C VAL A 460 5.87 -10.68 14.51
N THR A 461 6.10 -11.43 15.59
CA THR A 461 6.17 -12.90 15.57
C THR A 461 5.14 -13.53 16.50
N ASN A 462 4.20 -14.29 15.94
CA ASN A 462 3.23 -15.07 16.72
C ASN A 462 3.91 -16.32 17.31
N GLN A 463 4.27 -16.26 18.59
CA GLN A 463 4.88 -17.36 19.34
C GLN A 463 3.86 -18.45 19.77
N SER A 464 2.56 -18.25 19.54
CA SER A 464 1.52 -19.22 19.93
C SER A 464 1.44 -20.42 18.96
N ASN A 465 0.63 -21.42 19.35
CA ASN A 465 0.33 -22.58 18.54
C ASN A 465 -1.01 -22.47 17.77
N GLN A 466 -1.57 -21.26 17.65
CA GLN A 466 -2.81 -20.97 16.92
C GLN A 466 -2.60 -19.76 15.99
N SER A 467 -3.53 -19.48 15.07
CA SER A 467 -3.55 -18.18 14.40
C SER A 467 -3.91 -17.08 15.40
N THR A 468 -3.37 -15.89 15.18
CA THR A 468 -3.75 -14.66 15.87
C THR A 468 -4.14 -13.64 14.81
N ASP A 469 -5.40 -13.25 14.85
CA ASP A 469 -6.03 -12.26 13.97
C ASP A 469 -6.26 -10.98 14.79
N ASP A 470 -6.33 -9.83 14.11
CA ASP A 470 -6.58 -8.50 14.72
C ASP A 470 -5.62 -8.16 15.88
N TRP A 471 -4.34 -8.55 15.76
CA TRP A 471 -3.35 -8.25 16.79
C TRP A 471 -3.06 -6.75 16.88
N GLY A 472 -2.71 -6.27 18.08
CA GLY A 472 -2.32 -4.89 18.27
C GLY A 472 -1.25 -4.68 19.34
N VAL A 473 -0.52 -3.56 19.20
CA VAL A 473 0.50 -3.08 20.14
C VAL A 473 0.24 -1.62 20.50
N SER A 474 0.53 -1.23 21.74
CA SER A 474 0.49 0.17 22.17
C SER A 474 1.76 0.57 22.90
N PHE A 475 2.25 1.76 22.60
CA PHE A 475 3.38 2.39 23.27
C PHE A 475 3.16 3.91 23.35
N ILE A 476 4.07 4.63 23.99
CA ILE A 476 4.10 6.10 23.98
C ILE A 476 5.41 6.51 23.32
N SER A 477 5.41 7.58 22.54
CA SER A 477 6.58 8.10 21.82
C SER A 477 6.69 9.63 21.96
N THR A 478 7.90 10.17 21.79
CA THR A 478 8.16 11.61 21.61
C THR A 478 8.01 12.06 20.15
N HIS A 479 7.69 11.13 19.24
CA HIS A 479 7.69 11.35 17.80
C HIS A 479 6.28 11.39 17.21
N GLN A 480 6.06 12.18 16.17
CA GLN A 480 4.76 12.41 15.55
C GLN A 480 4.61 11.58 14.27
N PHE A 481 3.53 10.81 14.14
CA PHE A 481 3.28 9.99 12.95
C PHE A 481 3.17 10.87 11.69
N TYR A 482 3.82 10.44 10.59
CA TYR A 482 3.93 11.20 9.34
C TYR A 482 2.87 10.82 8.29
N GLY A 483 2.03 9.82 8.55
CA GLY A 483 0.88 9.45 7.71
C GLY A 483 1.08 8.22 6.82
N GLU A 484 2.32 7.73 6.69
CA GLU A 484 2.66 6.56 5.87
C GLU A 484 2.94 5.32 6.74
N SER A 485 2.24 4.21 6.49
CA SER A 485 2.48 2.90 7.13
C SER A 485 2.21 1.74 6.17
N TRP A 486 2.69 0.54 6.53
CA TRP A 486 2.49 -0.70 5.76
C TRP A 486 2.36 -1.91 6.69
N GLY A 487 1.30 -2.70 6.47
CA GLY A 487 0.98 -3.86 7.31
C GLY A 487 0.51 -3.52 8.73
N VAL A 488 0.43 -2.24 9.08
CA VAL A 488 -0.21 -1.74 10.31
C VAL A 488 -1.00 -0.48 10.04
N ASP A 489 -2.18 -0.41 10.65
CA ASP A 489 -2.87 0.85 10.90
C ASP A 489 -2.20 1.52 12.10
N VAL A 490 -2.01 2.84 12.02
CA VAL A 490 -1.30 3.63 13.05
C VAL A 490 -2.24 4.70 13.59
N SER A 491 -2.84 4.45 14.75
CA SER A 491 -3.59 5.46 15.49
C SER A 491 -2.67 6.20 16.48
N THR A 492 -2.80 7.53 16.56
CA THR A 492 -2.05 8.34 17.50
C THR A 492 -2.92 9.32 18.28
N GLN A 493 -2.75 9.36 19.61
CA GLN A 493 -3.38 10.33 20.50
C GLN A 493 -2.31 11.23 21.14
N GLU A 494 -2.39 12.55 20.93
CA GLU A 494 -1.57 13.51 21.66
C GLU A 494 -1.92 13.49 23.17
N LEU A 495 -0.90 13.32 24.01
CA LEU A 495 -1.02 13.31 25.48
C LEU A 495 -0.62 14.65 26.13
N GLY A 496 -0.08 15.58 25.34
CA GLY A 496 0.54 16.82 25.78
C GLY A 496 2.06 16.69 25.95
N ASP A 497 2.73 17.83 26.17
CA ASP A 497 4.20 17.96 26.35
C ASP A 497 5.07 17.26 25.27
N GLY A 498 4.53 17.08 24.06
CA GLY A 498 5.21 16.43 22.93
C GLY A 498 5.14 14.90 22.93
N LEU A 499 4.31 14.30 23.80
CA LEU A 499 4.10 12.85 23.87
C LEU A 499 2.86 12.41 23.10
N TYR A 500 2.99 11.30 22.39
CA TYR A 500 1.91 10.66 21.64
C TYR A 500 1.75 9.21 22.11
N ARG A 501 0.53 8.79 22.45
CA ARG A 501 0.15 7.38 22.54
C ARG A 501 0.01 6.85 21.12
N TYR A 502 0.74 5.79 20.80
CA TYR A 502 0.56 5.01 19.58
C TYR A 502 -0.27 3.77 19.91
N GLU A 503 -1.19 3.44 19.03
CA GLU A 503 -1.93 2.18 18.99
C GLU A 503 -1.86 1.67 17.55
N LEU A 504 -1.09 0.59 17.35
CA LEU A 504 -0.88 -0.07 16.08
C LEU A 504 -1.69 -1.36 16.06
N THR A 505 -2.40 -1.62 14.96
CA THR A 505 -3.10 -2.89 14.71
C THR A 505 -2.64 -3.48 13.39
N GLY A 506 -2.48 -4.81 13.34
CA GLY A 506 -2.10 -5.51 12.12
C GLY A 506 -3.11 -5.27 11.00
N ALA A 507 -2.61 -4.83 9.85
CA ALA A 507 -3.42 -4.43 8.70
C ALA A 507 -2.93 -5.12 7.41
N ASP A 508 -3.71 -4.98 6.33
CA ASP A 508 -3.46 -5.60 5.02
C ASP A 508 -3.02 -7.07 5.10
N TRP A 509 -1.79 -7.36 4.68
CA TRP A 509 -1.19 -8.68 4.59
C TRP A 509 -0.71 -9.21 5.93
N ALA A 510 -0.70 -8.38 6.99
CA ALA A 510 -0.22 -8.70 8.32
C ALA A 510 -1.31 -8.70 9.40
N GLN A 511 -2.60 -8.51 9.06
CA GLN A 511 -3.73 -8.62 9.99
C GLN A 511 -3.81 -10.00 10.68
N SER A 512 -3.49 -11.07 9.95
CA SER A 512 -3.52 -12.46 10.41
C SER A 512 -2.11 -13.08 10.45
N LEU A 513 -1.68 -13.51 11.63
CA LEU A 513 -0.44 -14.25 11.85
C LEU A 513 -0.73 -15.72 12.16
N ALA A 514 -0.29 -16.65 11.32
CA ALA A 514 -0.33 -18.08 11.62
C ALA A 514 0.63 -18.44 12.78
N ALA A 515 0.41 -19.61 13.39
CA ALA A 515 1.24 -20.12 14.48
C ALA A 515 2.73 -20.22 14.07
N GLY A 516 3.61 -19.49 14.77
CA GLY A 516 5.04 -19.42 14.48
C GLY A 516 5.43 -18.52 13.30
N GLN A 517 4.51 -17.70 12.78
CA GLN A 517 4.79 -16.77 11.68
C GLN A 517 5.40 -15.45 12.18
N SER A 518 6.30 -14.88 11.37
CA SER A 518 6.91 -13.55 11.55
C SER A 518 6.59 -12.65 10.35
N MET A 519 6.33 -11.36 10.59
CA MET A 519 5.99 -10.36 9.57
C MET A 519 6.58 -8.98 9.92
N THR A 520 7.22 -8.30 8.95
CA THR A 520 7.85 -6.99 9.15
C THR A 520 6.97 -5.85 8.65
N VAL A 521 6.19 -5.27 9.56
CA VAL A 521 5.33 -4.11 9.32
C VAL A 521 6.12 -2.81 9.61
N GLY A 522 5.60 -1.63 9.28
CA GLY A 522 6.33 -0.38 9.55
C GLY A 522 5.56 0.90 9.27
N PHE A 523 6.18 2.03 9.60
CA PHE A 523 5.62 3.37 9.42
C PHE A 523 6.68 4.48 9.46
N ASN A 524 6.36 5.64 8.90
CA ASN A 524 7.21 6.83 8.95
C ASN A 524 6.71 7.85 10.00
N ALA A 525 7.64 8.53 10.67
CA ALA A 525 7.33 9.52 11.69
C ALA A 525 8.35 10.67 11.71
N LEU A 526 7.87 11.88 12.04
CA LEU A 526 8.68 13.06 12.33
C LEU A 526 9.21 12.97 13.76
N SER A 527 10.50 13.26 13.94
CA SER A 527 11.11 13.18 15.26
C SER A 527 10.87 14.46 16.07
N GLY A 528 10.32 14.32 17.27
CA GLY A 528 10.27 15.40 18.27
C GLY A 528 11.64 15.80 18.86
N GLU A 529 12.71 15.06 18.58
CA GLU A 529 14.07 15.34 19.07
C GLU A 529 15.17 15.04 18.05
N ASP A 530 16.38 15.53 18.32
CA ASP A 530 17.52 15.45 17.39
C ASP A 530 18.21 14.07 17.45
N LEU A 531 17.71 13.14 16.64
CA LEU A 531 18.23 11.77 16.49
C LEU A 531 19.50 11.69 15.63
N SER A 532 20.10 12.81 15.19
CA SER A 532 21.27 12.80 14.30
C SER A 532 22.57 12.27 14.92
N GLY A 533 22.54 11.89 16.21
CA GLY A 533 23.63 11.21 16.90
C GLY A 533 23.62 9.68 16.80
N ASP A 534 22.50 9.07 16.39
CA ASP A 534 22.28 7.62 16.39
C ASP A 534 22.38 7.01 14.98
N SER A 535 22.62 5.69 14.91
CA SER A 535 22.87 4.98 13.64
C SER A 535 21.66 4.30 13.02
N SER A 536 20.60 4.09 13.81
CA SER A 536 19.43 3.27 13.48
C SER A 536 18.40 3.39 14.60
N LEU A 537 17.11 3.32 14.29
CA LEU A 537 16.04 3.29 15.29
C LEU A 537 16.11 2.00 16.12
N THR A 538 15.88 2.11 17.43
CA THR A 538 15.66 0.97 18.35
C THR A 538 14.35 1.14 19.11
N SER A 539 13.95 0.12 19.88
CA SER A 539 12.82 0.20 20.82
C SER A 539 12.93 1.36 21.82
N GLU A 540 14.14 1.65 22.30
CA GLU A 540 14.42 2.70 23.29
C GLU A 540 14.43 4.11 22.69
N LEU A 541 14.70 4.22 21.38
CA LEU A 541 14.56 5.48 20.65
C LEU A 541 13.10 5.72 20.25
N LEU A 542 12.42 4.68 19.72
CA LEU A 542 11.01 4.80 19.30
C LEU A 542 10.06 5.16 20.45
N MET A 543 10.35 4.69 21.67
CA MET A 543 9.47 4.85 22.84
C MET A 543 9.93 5.96 23.80
N ALA A 544 8.97 6.67 24.37
CA ALA A 544 9.20 7.69 25.37
C ALA A 544 9.88 7.10 26.63
N PRO A 545 10.87 7.79 27.24
CA PRO A 545 11.68 7.24 28.33
C PRO A 545 10.87 6.70 29.52
N GLY A 546 11.06 5.42 29.83
CA GLY A 546 10.38 4.74 30.95
C GLY A 546 8.98 4.23 30.61
N THR A 547 8.63 4.13 29.33
CA THR A 547 7.42 3.44 28.84
C THR A 547 7.78 2.09 28.21
N GLU A 548 6.80 1.19 28.12
CA GLU A 548 6.97 -0.17 27.59
C GLU A 548 5.92 -0.42 26.49
N LEU A 549 6.25 -1.27 25.52
CA LEU A 549 5.31 -1.75 24.52
C LEU A 549 4.38 -2.78 25.15
N ALA A 550 3.09 -2.48 25.16
CA ALA A 550 2.03 -3.39 25.58
C ALA A 550 1.36 -4.06 24.36
N LEU A 551 0.84 -5.27 24.54
CA LEU A 551 -0.14 -5.85 23.63
C LEU A 551 -1.55 -5.35 24.00
N LEU A 552 -2.40 -5.19 22.99
CA LEU A 552 -3.81 -4.80 23.13
C LEU A 552 -4.72 -6.01 23.41
#